data_AF-A0A3D4WAM8-F1
#
_entry.id   AF-A0A3D4WAM8-F1
#
_cell.length_a   1.000
_cell.length_b   1.000
_cell.length_c   1.000
_cell.angle_alpha   90.00
_cell.angle_beta   90.00
_cell.angle_gamma   90.00
#
_symmetry.space_group_name_H-M   'P 1'
#
loop_
_entity.id
_entity.type
_entity.pdbx_description
1 polymer ?
#
loop_
_entity_poly.entity_id
_entity_poly.type
_entity_poly.pdbx_seq_one_letter_code
_entity_poly.pdbx_strand_id
1 'polypeptide(L)'
;LPRKPENAAVTVDAEFYPAYRVMNIAGYLEGKKSPDSILVFTAHYDHLGMMGRNARFPGANDNASGVAMMLDLARHFAGSANRPDYSIAFLAFAGEEMGLKGSEYFAENPVFPLERIKFLINLDMVGTGSEGITVVNGTIFPEYYRRMV
;
A
#
# COMPACT_ATOMS: atom_id res chain seq x y z
N LEU A 1 20.65 29.10 17.80
CA LEU A 1 20.29 29.69 16.49
C LEU A 1 19.68 31.08 16.73
N PRO A 2 20.06 32.12 15.98
CA PRO A 2 19.44 33.44 16.13
C PRO A 2 17.92 33.34 15.93
N ARG A 3 17.15 34.07 16.74
CA ARG A 3 15.68 33.96 16.83
C ARG A 3 14.93 34.39 15.56
N LYS A 4 15.59 35.03 14.60
CA LYS A 4 15.08 35.32 13.25
C LYS A 4 16.24 35.31 12.25
N PRO A 5 16.33 34.34 11.33
CA PRO A 5 17.23 34.47 10.20
C PRO A 5 16.75 35.62 9.29
N GLU A 6 17.65 36.56 8.97
CA GLU A 6 17.35 37.64 8.01
C GLU A 6 17.37 37.16 6.56
N ASN A 7 18.21 36.16 6.27
CA ASN A 7 18.32 35.53 4.96
C ASN A 7 18.54 34.02 5.12
N ALA A 8 17.97 33.24 4.22
CA ALA A 8 18.24 31.81 4.06
C ALA A 8 18.49 31.52 2.58
N ALA A 9 19.50 30.73 2.29
CA ALA A 9 19.79 30.22 0.95
C ALA A 9 19.73 28.69 0.98
N VAL A 10 19.02 28.11 0.02
CA VAL A 10 18.94 26.67 -0.18
C VAL A 10 19.41 26.39 -1.60
N THR A 11 20.32 25.44 -1.75
CA THR A 11 20.73 24.92 -3.05
C THR A 11 20.20 23.50 -3.17
N VAL A 12 19.43 23.24 -4.22
CA VAL A 12 18.90 21.91 -4.53
C VAL A 12 19.60 21.44 -5.79
N ASP A 13 20.23 20.28 -5.69
CA ASP A 13 20.79 19.55 -6.82
C ASP A 13 19.95 18.28 -6.99
N ALA A 14 19.22 18.19 -8.09
CA ALA A 14 18.28 17.12 -8.36
C ALA A 14 18.38 16.71 -9.83
N GLU A 15 18.58 15.42 -10.06
CA GLU A 15 18.57 14.81 -11.38
C GLU A 15 17.24 14.08 -11.60
N PHE A 16 16.56 14.39 -12.70
CA PHE A 16 15.36 13.67 -13.11
C PHE A 16 15.74 12.49 -13.99
N TYR A 17 15.35 11.29 -13.58
CA TYR A 17 15.51 10.08 -14.38
C TYR A 17 14.22 9.82 -15.18
N PRO A 18 14.16 10.21 -16.46
CA PRO A 18 12.98 10.00 -17.27
C PRO A 18 12.71 8.51 -17.48
N ALA A 19 11.43 8.14 -17.55
CA ALA A 19 10.97 6.78 -17.83
C ALA A 19 11.57 5.71 -16.88
N TYR A 20 11.80 6.08 -15.61
CA TYR A 20 12.22 5.12 -14.59
C TYR A 20 11.17 4.03 -14.44
N ARG A 21 11.58 2.77 -14.63
CA ARG A 21 10.66 1.64 -14.72
C ARG A 21 10.46 1.02 -13.34
N VAL A 22 9.21 0.97 -12.92
CA VAL A 22 8.76 0.29 -11.69
C VAL A 22 7.72 -0.77 -12.03
N MET A 23 7.43 -1.68 -11.10
CA MET A 23 6.50 -2.78 -11.34
C MET A 23 5.67 -3.06 -10.11
N ASN A 24 4.34 -3.10 -10.26
CA ASN A 24 3.51 -3.70 -9.24
C ASN A 24 3.77 -5.21 -9.18
N ILE A 25 3.70 -5.78 -7.99
CA ILE A 25 3.81 -7.22 -7.76
C ILE A 25 2.47 -7.71 -7.23
N ALA A 26 1.94 -8.78 -7.83
CA ALA A 26 0.67 -9.37 -7.43
C ALA A 26 0.82 -10.85 -7.07
N GLY A 27 0.28 -11.24 -5.92
CA GLY A 27 0.01 -12.61 -5.56
C GLY A 27 -1.50 -12.88 -5.58
N TYR A 28 -1.92 -14.04 -6.07
CA TYR A 28 -3.32 -14.43 -6.09
C TYR A 28 -3.51 -15.81 -5.48
N LEU A 29 -4.45 -15.91 -4.54
CA LEU A 29 -4.86 -17.14 -3.90
C LEU A 29 -6.34 -17.39 -4.20
N GLU A 30 -6.63 -18.44 -4.96
CA GLU A 30 -8.00 -18.81 -5.28
C GLU A 30 -8.76 -19.33 -4.05
N GLY A 31 -9.97 -18.81 -3.84
CA GLY A 31 -10.88 -19.19 -2.77
C GLY A 31 -11.49 -20.58 -2.95
N LYS A 32 -11.92 -21.20 -1.85
CA LYS A 32 -12.51 -22.56 -1.87
C LYS A 32 -13.93 -22.63 -2.42
N LYS A 33 -14.74 -21.59 -2.20
CA LYS A 33 -16.20 -21.63 -2.48
C LYS A 33 -16.68 -20.51 -3.39
N SER A 34 -16.12 -19.32 -3.23
CA SER A 34 -16.52 -18.11 -3.95
C SER A 34 -15.31 -17.48 -4.66
N PRO A 35 -14.69 -18.18 -5.62
CA PRO A 35 -13.46 -17.70 -6.27
C PRO A 35 -13.67 -16.47 -7.15
N ASP A 36 -14.92 -16.17 -7.51
CA ASP A 36 -15.35 -14.99 -8.26
C ASP A 36 -15.28 -13.70 -7.43
N SER A 37 -15.30 -13.80 -6.11
CA SER A 37 -15.27 -12.67 -5.17
C SER A 37 -13.88 -12.56 -4.52
N ILE A 38 -13.30 -11.36 -4.58
CA ILE A 38 -11.90 -11.11 -4.22
C ILE A 38 -11.84 -10.15 -3.02
N LEU A 39 -11.09 -10.54 -1.99
CA LEU A 39 -10.57 -9.64 -0.96
C LEU A 39 -9.16 -9.22 -1.36
N VAL A 40 -8.83 -7.94 -1.20
CA VAL A 40 -7.52 -7.42 -1.58
C VAL A 40 -6.79 -6.91 -0.34
N PHE A 41 -5.55 -7.35 -0.16
CA PHE A 41 -4.60 -6.71 0.75
C PHE A 41 -3.56 -5.97 -0.09
N THR A 42 -3.31 -4.70 0.22
CA THR A 42 -2.34 -3.89 -0.51
C THR A 42 -1.32 -3.26 0.42
N ALA A 43 -0.11 -3.06 -0.07
CA ALA A 43 0.91 -2.20 0.50
C ALA A 43 1.71 -1.57 -0.65
N HIS A 44 2.43 -0.49 -0.41
CA HIS A 44 3.49 -0.07 -1.35
C HIS A 44 4.85 -0.52 -0.82
N TYR A 45 5.76 -0.82 -1.73
CA TYR A 45 7.07 -1.36 -1.36
C TYR A 45 8.23 -0.39 -1.64
N ASP A 46 7.96 0.76 -2.27
CA ASP A 46 8.89 1.88 -2.37
C ASP A 46 8.91 2.73 -1.09
N HIS A 47 9.96 3.53 -0.94
CA HIS A 47 10.13 4.51 0.13
C HIS A 47 11.04 5.66 -0.36
N LEU A 48 11.01 6.81 0.30
CA LEU A 48 11.79 8.00 -0.08
C LEU A 48 13.34 7.80 -0.11
N GLY A 49 13.87 6.84 0.64
CA GLY A 49 15.30 6.58 0.71
C GLY A 49 16.09 7.68 1.44
N MET A 50 16.57 8.66 0.69
CA MET A 50 17.46 9.72 1.16
C MET A 50 17.10 11.05 0.51
N MET A 51 17.14 12.14 1.29
CA MET A 51 17.07 13.51 0.77
C MET A 51 18.33 14.27 1.19
N GLY A 52 19.19 14.57 0.22
CA GLY A 52 20.50 15.14 0.48
C GLY A 52 21.41 14.19 1.27
N ARG A 53 22.40 14.74 1.98
CA ARG A 53 23.44 13.93 2.65
C ARG A 53 23.01 13.29 3.97
N ASN A 54 22.09 13.93 4.70
CA ASN A 54 21.84 13.60 6.10
C ASN A 54 20.40 13.19 6.42
N ALA A 55 19.41 13.51 5.57
CA ALA A 55 18.03 13.13 5.83
C ALA A 55 17.76 11.74 5.24
N ARG A 56 17.60 10.75 6.13
CA ARG A 56 17.37 9.35 5.78
C ARG A 56 15.95 8.94 6.13
N PHE A 57 15.28 8.31 5.17
CA PHE A 57 13.93 7.79 5.27
C PHE A 57 13.98 6.29 4.97
N PRO A 58 14.32 5.44 5.96
CA PRO A 58 14.57 4.02 5.73
C PRO A 58 13.30 3.21 5.45
N GLY A 59 12.13 3.82 5.55
CA GLY A 59 10.84 3.23 5.21
C GLY A 59 10.35 2.10 6.12
N ALA A 60 10.83 2.05 7.38
CA ALA A 60 10.49 0.96 8.29
C ALA A 60 8.98 0.89 8.60
N ASN A 61 8.38 2.03 8.95
CA ASN A 61 6.93 2.10 9.12
C ASN A 61 6.24 2.30 7.77
N ASP A 62 6.78 3.19 6.95
CA ASP A 62 6.24 3.65 5.67
C ASP A 62 7.15 3.19 4.50
N ASN A 63 6.94 2.01 3.91
CA ASN A 63 5.88 1.06 4.24
C ASN A 63 6.34 -0.41 4.34
N ALA A 64 7.57 -0.62 4.81
CA ALA A 64 8.08 -1.96 5.05
C ALA A 64 7.22 -2.73 6.08
N SER A 65 6.60 -2.04 7.04
CA SER A 65 5.67 -2.64 8.00
C SER A 65 4.43 -3.23 7.30
N GLY A 66 3.86 -2.52 6.33
CA GLY A 66 2.74 -2.98 5.52
C GLY A 66 3.09 -4.16 4.64
N VAL A 67 4.25 -4.08 3.98
CA VAL A 67 4.78 -5.19 3.18
C VAL A 67 5.00 -6.44 4.05
N ALA A 68 5.56 -6.28 5.25
CA ALA A 68 5.77 -7.39 6.19
C ALA A 68 4.44 -8.04 6.61
N MET A 69 3.43 -7.23 6.96
CA MET A 69 2.09 -7.72 7.30
C MET A 69 1.42 -8.42 6.11
N MET A 70 1.52 -7.85 4.90
CA MET A 70 0.97 -8.44 3.68
C MET A 70 1.57 -9.81 3.39
N LEU A 71 2.90 -9.95 3.49
CA LEU A 71 3.60 -11.21 3.29
C LEU A 71 3.24 -12.25 4.36
N ASP A 72 3.07 -11.83 5.62
CA ASP A 72 2.63 -12.74 6.68
C ASP A 72 1.20 -13.25 6.45
N LEU A 73 0.28 -12.38 6.04
CA LEU A 73 -1.08 -12.77 5.65
C LEU A 73 -1.08 -13.72 4.45
N ALA A 74 -0.26 -13.44 3.43
CA ALA A 74 -0.10 -14.32 2.27
C ALA A 74 0.37 -15.72 2.69
N ARG A 75 1.38 -15.80 3.55
CA ARG A 75 1.87 -17.05 4.13
C ARG A 75 0.79 -17.76 4.94
N HIS A 76 0.04 -17.02 5.76
CA HIS A 76 -1.01 -17.56 6.62
C HIS A 76 -2.13 -18.22 5.79
N PHE A 77 -2.69 -17.49 4.81
CA PHE A 77 -3.82 -17.96 4.01
C PHE A 77 -3.43 -19.02 2.96
N ALA A 78 -2.17 -19.04 2.52
CA ALA A 78 -1.67 -20.11 1.64
C ALA A 78 -1.70 -21.50 2.31
N GLY A 79 -1.70 -21.55 3.65
CA GLY A 79 -1.84 -22.80 4.39
C GLY A 79 -3.21 -23.46 4.17
N SER A 80 -3.25 -24.77 3.92
CA SER A 80 -4.48 -25.51 3.61
C SER A 80 -5.58 -25.36 4.67
N ALA A 81 -5.18 -25.34 5.95
CA ALA A 81 -6.06 -25.15 7.11
C ALA A 81 -6.73 -23.77 7.13
N ASN A 82 -6.04 -22.74 6.63
CA ASN A 82 -6.50 -21.35 6.69
C ASN A 82 -7.01 -20.84 5.33
N ARG A 83 -6.92 -21.66 4.27
CA ARG A 83 -7.33 -21.22 2.94
C ARG A 83 -8.79 -20.75 2.95
N PRO A 84 -9.07 -19.50 2.53
CA PRO A 84 -10.36 -18.84 2.66
C PRO A 84 -11.40 -19.37 1.68
N ASP A 85 -12.68 -19.05 1.94
CA ASP A 85 -13.78 -19.34 1.01
C ASP A 85 -13.76 -18.39 -0.21
N TYR A 86 -13.33 -17.14 -0.02
CA TYR A 86 -13.16 -16.11 -1.07
C TYR A 86 -11.73 -16.10 -1.62
N SER A 87 -11.55 -15.63 -2.86
CA SER A 87 -10.21 -15.41 -3.39
C SER A 87 -9.54 -14.22 -2.70
N ILE A 88 -8.21 -14.25 -2.56
CA ILE A 88 -7.43 -13.15 -2.03
C ILE A 88 -6.39 -12.71 -3.07
N ALA A 89 -6.31 -11.40 -3.30
CA ALA A 89 -5.19 -10.79 -4.01
C ALA A 89 -4.30 -10.01 -3.03
N PHE A 90 -2.99 -10.17 -3.16
CA PHE A 90 -1.98 -9.41 -2.44
C PHE A 90 -1.27 -8.52 -3.45
N LEU A 91 -1.40 -7.20 -3.34
CA LEU A 91 -0.83 -6.26 -4.30
C LEU A 91 0.23 -5.39 -3.62
N ALA A 92 1.49 -5.53 -4.04
CA ALA A 92 2.57 -4.63 -3.69
C ALA A 92 2.69 -3.55 -4.78
N PHE A 93 2.28 -2.33 -4.48
CA PHE A 93 2.37 -1.20 -5.42
C PHE A 93 3.74 -0.56 -5.40
N ALA A 94 4.15 -0.04 -6.56
CA ALA A 94 5.37 0.74 -6.69
C ALA A 94 5.05 2.21 -6.96
N GLY A 95 5.92 3.11 -6.51
CA GLY A 95 5.82 4.54 -6.81
C GLY A 95 4.64 5.23 -6.14
N GLU A 96 4.29 4.79 -4.93
CA GLU A 96 3.31 5.49 -4.08
C GLU A 96 3.84 6.89 -3.74
N GLU A 97 5.10 6.95 -3.32
CA GLU A 97 5.79 8.17 -2.84
C GLU A 97 5.98 9.21 -3.95
N MET A 98 5.85 8.77 -5.21
CA MET A 98 5.89 9.60 -6.41
C MET A 98 4.48 10.04 -6.88
N GLY A 99 3.46 9.82 -6.06
CA GLY A 99 2.07 10.17 -6.34
C GLY A 99 1.26 8.99 -6.88
N LEU A 100 1.18 7.90 -6.12
CA LEU A 100 0.26 6.78 -6.30
C LEU A 100 0.39 6.04 -7.65
N LYS A 101 1.55 6.08 -8.30
CA LYS A 101 1.71 5.66 -9.71
C LYS A 101 1.36 4.20 -9.94
N GLY A 102 1.72 3.32 -9.02
CA GLY A 102 1.42 1.89 -9.10
C GLY A 102 -0.07 1.59 -8.96
N SER A 103 -0.73 2.17 -7.96
CA SER A 103 -2.16 1.93 -7.72
C SER A 103 -3.04 2.59 -8.80
N GLU A 104 -2.66 3.79 -9.28
CA GLU A 104 -3.28 4.45 -10.44
C GLU A 104 -3.23 3.52 -11.67
N TYR A 105 -2.04 3.02 -12.01
CA TYR A 105 -1.89 2.10 -13.14
C TYR A 105 -2.74 0.83 -13.00
N PHE A 106 -2.81 0.25 -11.79
CA PHE A 106 -3.65 -0.93 -11.53
C PHE A 106 -5.15 -0.62 -11.70
N ALA A 107 -5.63 0.54 -11.24
CA ALA A 107 -7.02 0.92 -11.39
C ALA A 107 -7.41 1.11 -12.87
N GLU A 108 -6.50 1.65 -13.68
CA GLU A 108 -6.70 1.83 -15.12
C GLU A 108 -6.49 0.54 -15.93
N ASN A 109 -5.62 -0.36 -15.46
CA ASN A 109 -5.22 -1.59 -16.15
C ASN A 109 -5.34 -2.81 -15.20
N PRO A 110 -6.55 -3.13 -14.73
CA PRO A 110 -6.72 -4.11 -13.68
C PRO A 110 -6.48 -5.54 -14.20
N VAL A 111 -5.73 -6.34 -13.43
CA VAL A 111 -5.43 -7.75 -13.76
C VAL A 111 -6.62 -8.70 -13.47
N PHE A 112 -7.67 -8.19 -12.84
CA PHE A 112 -8.97 -8.84 -12.67
C PHE A 112 -10.07 -7.78 -12.61
N PRO A 113 -11.32 -8.08 -13.04
CA PRO A 113 -12.41 -7.12 -13.03
C PRO A 113 -12.60 -6.46 -11.65
N LEU A 114 -12.68 -5.13 -11.59
CA LEU A 114 -12.78 -4.38 -10.34
C LEU A 114 -14.06 -4.72 -9.56
N GLU A 115 -15.14 -5.12 -10.26
CA GLU A 115 -16.42 -5.51 -9.68
C GLU A 115 -16.34 -6.81 -8.85
N ARG A 116 -15.27 -7.59 -9.05
CA ARG A 116 -14.97 -8.78 -8.25
C ARG A 116 -14.36 -8.42 -6.90
N ILE A 117 -13.74 -7.25 -6.77
CA ILE A 117 -13.19 -6.77 -5.50
C ILE A 117 -14.35 -6.41 -4.57
N LYS A 118 -14.54 -7.20 -3.52
CA LYS A 118 -15.58 -6.94 -2.50
C LYS A 118 -15.08 -6.04 -1.40
N PHE A 119 -13.78 -6.10 -1.12
CA PHE A 119 -13.13 -5.29 -0.12
C PHE A 119 -11.63 -5.17 -0.40
N LEU A 120 -11.06 -4.00 -0.08
CA LEU A 120 -9.63 -3.72 -0.19
C LEU A 120 -9.14 -3.12 1.12
N ILE A 121 -8.08 -3.71 1.66
CA ILE A 121 -7.41 -3.26 2.89
C ILE A 121 -6.03 -2.73 2.50
N ASN A 122 -5.82 -1.43 2.70
CA ASN A 122 -4.52 -0.82 2.54
C ASN A 122 -3.73 -0.93 3.85
N LEU A 123 -2.61 -1.62 3.82
CA LEU A 123 -1.74 -1.89 4.97
C LEU A 123 -0.66 -0.83 5.11
N ASP A 124 -1.02 0.43 4.92
CA ASP A 124 -0.05 1.52 5.00
C ASP A 124 0.22 1.95 6.45
N MET A 125 1.51 2.11 6.77
CA MET A 125 2.00 2.54 8.07
C MET A 125 1.49 1.72 9.28
N VAL A 126 1.45 0.39 9.18
CA VAL A 126 0.88 -0.51 10.22
C VAL A 126 1.81 -0.83 11.40
N GLY A 127 3.00 -0.22 11.48
CA GLY A 127 4.01 -0.52 12.50
C GLY A 127 3.81 0.15 13.87
N THR A 128 2.85 1.07 14.02
CA THR A 128 2.62 1.79 15.29
C THR A 128 1.39 1.31 16.07
N GLY A 129 0.37 0.77 15.40
CA GLY A 129 -0.70 -0.12 15.90
C GLY A 129 -1.49 0.25 17.18
N SER A 130 -1.19 1.36 17.86
CA SER A 130 -1.67 1.64 19.22
C SER A 130 -3.17 1.94 19.30
N GLU A 131 -3.78 2.34 18.18
CA GLU A 131 -5.19 2.73 18.08
C GLU A 131 -6.03 1.74 17.24
N GLY A 132 -5.43 0.62 16.80
CA GLY A 132 -6.08 -0.38 15.96
C GLY A 132 -6.07 -0.06 14.47
N ILE A 133 -6.94 -0.73 13.70
CA ILE A 133 -7.07 -0.53 12.25
C ILE A 133 -8.00 0.66 11.98
N THR A 134 -7.52 1.65 11.23
CA THR A 134 -8.33 2.77 10.79
C THR A 134 -9.07 2.45 9.50
N VAL A 135 -10.38 2.73 9.46
CA VAL A 135 -11.18 2.66 8.23
C VAL A 135 -11.26 4.05 7.62
N VAL A 136 -10.54 4.25 6.52
CA VAL A 136 -10.53 5.53 5.79
C VAL A 136 -11.79 5.63 4.92
N ASN A 137 -12.33 6.85 4.77
CA ASN A 137 -13.55 7.18 4.01
C ASN A 137 -14.89 6.59 4.52
N GLY A 138 -14.92 5.97 5.71
CA GLY A 138 -16.15 5.40 6.26
C GLY A 138 -17.29 6.42 6.44
N THR A 139 -16.95 7.68 6.73
CA THR A 139 -17.93 8.79 6.85
C THR A 139 -18.42 9.32 5.50
N ILE A 140 -17.65 9.13 4.43
CA ILE A 140 -17.99 9.52 3.06
C ILE A 140 -18.89 8.45 2.40
N PHE A 141 -18.67 7.18 2.75
CA PHE A 141 -19.37 6.03 2.18
C PHE A 141 -20.10 5.18 3.24
N PRO A 142 -21.10 5.75 3.94
CA PRO A 142 -21.69 5.13 5.13
C PRO A 142 -22.42 3.81 4.84
N GLU A 143 -22.97 3.61 3.64
CA GLU A 143 -23.58 2.34 3.27
C GLU A 143 -22.56 1.22 3.12
N TYR A 144 -21.41 1.50 2.48
CA TYR A 144 -20.32 0.53 2.35
C TYR A 144 -19.71 0.22 3.71
N TYR A 145 -19.49 1.24 4.54
CA TYR A 145 -19.03 1.05 5.91
C TYR A 145 -19.96 0.14 6.72
N ARG A 146 -21.29 0.36 6.68
CA ARG A 146 -22.28 -0.48 7.37
C ARG A 146 -22.33 -1.94 6.89
N ARG A 147 -21.87 -2.24 5.67
CA ARG A 147 -21.77 -3.62 5.18
C ARG A 147 -20.55 -4.36 5.74
N MET A 148 -19.61 -3.62 6.32
CA MET A 148 -18.34 -4.12 6.82
C MET A 148 -18.36 -4.36 8.35
N VAL A 149 -19.16 -3.59 9.10
CA VAL A 149 -19.30 -3.67 10.57
C VAL A 149 -20.55 -4.40 11.02
#